data_AF-A0A800EYU2-F1
#
_entry.id   AF-A0A800EYU2-F1
#
_cell.length_a   1.000
_cell.length_b   1.000
_cell.length_c   1.000
_cell.angle_alpha   90.00
_cell.angle_beta   90.00
_cell.angle_gamma   90.00
#
_symmetry.space_group_name_H-M   'P 1'
#
loop_
_entity.id
_entity.type
_entity.pdbx_description
1 polymer ?
#
loop_
_entity_poly.entity_id
_entity_poly.type
_entity_poly.pdbx_seq_one_letter_code
_entity_poly.pdbx_strand_id
1 'polypeptide(L)'
;MLGTGVVSLPYHHPFMVAQRMVQLDYMSRGRAIFGSGPGALPSDAHTMGIDPMLLRDRQDEAMGVIRRLFEAKERFSYKSEWFTLNDAKLQLKPLQKNMEFAVASIVSPSGMTLAGKHEAGILSIGSMTKEGIRALPMQWSFAEESALKHGKTVDRKNWRIVLSWHIAETRELAREQARDGLLKHNNEYTVGTLAGGNGVTFKTGDEAVDAVGFSDESTAVIGTPDDLIARIRQMLELTGGFGTVVGFVHDWANRENMHRSWDLVARYVIPEVNYMLDDYLESNKFVIQNRSTWLRAGEAVASKIRDNERALAAAQVDEDRGRMILRSGDRLTPGVANLAQEDQPENRK
;
A
#
# COMPACT_ATOMS: atom_id res chain seq x y z
N MET A 1 7.63 8.47 -4.74
CA MET A 1 6.51 9.21 -5.35
C MET A 1 5.98 10.19 -4.31
N LEU A 2 5.41 11.33 -4.71
CA LEU A 2 4.76 12.32 -3.85
C LEU A 2 3.42 12.68 -4.50
N GLY A 3 2.31 12.46 -3.81
CA GLY A 3 0.97 12.73 -4.36
C GLY A 3 0.18 13.70 -3.51
N THR A 4 -0.64 14.53 -4.15
CA THR A 4 -1.68 15.30 -3.44
C THR A 4 -2.88 14.40 -3.20
N GLY A 5 -3.34 14.23 -1.95
CA GLY A 5 -4.50 13.38 -1.61
C GLY A 5 -5.60 14.17 -0.89
N VAL A 6 -6.13 15.28 -1.40
CA VAL A 6 -6.13 15.76 -2.80
C VAL A 6 -6.05 17.29 -2.87
N VAL A 7 -5.81 17.86 -4.06
CA VAL A 7 -6.13 19.27 -4.32
C VAL A 7 -7.63 19.39 -4.56
N SER A 8 -8.32 20.16 -3.72
CA SER A 8 -9.74 20.54 -3.91
C SER A 8 -9.85 21.55 -5.06
N LEU A 9 -10.01 21.07 -6.29
CA LEU A 9 -9.88 21.91 -7.49
C LEU A 9 -10.84 23.09 -7.56
N PRO A 10 -12.12 22.98 -7.15
CA PRO A 10 -13.03 24.12 -7.21
C PRO A 10 -12.62 25.30 -6.32
N TYR A 11 -11.68 25.12 -5.38
CA TYR A 11 -11.21 26.15 -4.46
C TYR A 11 -10.02 26.95 -5.04
N HIS A 12 -9.54 26.59 -6.23
CA HIS A 12 -8.33 27.15 -6.80
C HIS A 12 -8.49 27.47 -8.28
N HIS A 13 -7.89 28.59 -8.70
CA HIS A 13 -7.78 28.89 -10.12
C HIS A 13 -6.92 27.81 -10.83
N PRO A 14 -7.42 27.11 -11.87
CA PRO A 14 -6.74 25.95 -12.47
C PRO A 14 -5.31 26.22 -12.96
N PHE A 15 -5.05 27.42 -13.48
CA PHE A 15 -3.70 27.83 -13.90
C PHE A 15 -2.69 27.83 -12.74
N MET A 16 -3.10 28.26 -11.55
CA MET A 16 -2.22 28.29 -10.37
C MET A 16 -1.93 26.88 -9.88
N VAL A 17 -2.92 25.98 -9.92
CA VAL A 17 -2.73 24.57 -9.60
C VAL A 17 -1.74 23.93 -10.57
N ALA A 18 -1.91 24.15 -11.88
CA ALA A 18 -1.01 23.63 -12.90
C ALA A 18 0.44 24.07 -12.66
N GLN A 19 0.68 25.36 -12.40
CA GLN A 19 2.03 25.86 -12.10
C GLN A 19 2.64 25.22 -10.84
N ARG A 20 1.87 25.11 -9.76
CA ARG A 20 2.34 24.50 -8.50
C ARG A 20 2.67 23.01 -8.68
N MET A 21 1.87 22.30 -9.45
CA MET A 21 2.15 20.89 -9.77
C MET A 21 3.41 20.73 -10.62
N VAL A 22 3.63 21.61 -11.61
CA VAL A 22 4.90 21.62 -12.36
C VAL A 22 6.08 21.92 -11.44
N GLN A 23 5.97 22.91 -10.56
CA GLN A 23 7.03 23.21 -9.60
C GLN A 23 7.35 22.00 -8.72
N LEU A 24 6.33 21.35 -8.14
CA LEU A 24 6.50 20.14 -7.34
C LEU A 24 7.13 19.00 -8.15
N ASP A 25 6.77 18.87 -9.42
CA ASP A 25 7.32 17.86 -10.30
C ASP A 25 8.83 18.02 -10.50
N TYR A 26 9.31 19.24 -10.76
CA TYR A 26 10.75 19.51 -10.86
C TYR A 26 11.47 19.33 -9.51
N MET A 27 10.92 19.87 -8.42
CA MET A 27 11.52 19.73 -7.08
C MET A 27 11.59 18.26 -6.64
N SER A 28 10.61 17.47 -7.03
CA SER A 28 10.57 16.03 -6.72
C SER A 28 11.35 15.17 -7.72
N ARG A 29 11.90 15.76 -8.79
CA ARG A 29 12.57 15.06 -9.90
C ARG A 29 11.67 14.04 -10.61
N GLY A 30 10.47 14.48 -10.98
CA GLY A 30 9.56 13.68 -11.78
C GLY A 30 8.78 12.65 -10.98
N ARG A 31 8.56 12.89 -9.68
CA ARG A 31 7.91 11.93 -8.76
C ARG A 31 6.52 12.39 -8.31
N ALA A 32 5.98 13.47 -8.88
CA ALA A 32 4.70 14.04 -8.49
C ALA A 32 3.52 13.25 -9.07
N ILE A 33 2.48 13.03 -8.26
CA ILE A 33 1.17 12.54 -8.69
C ILE A 33 0.15 13.65 -8.38
N PHE A 34 -0.62 14.05 -9.38
CA PHE A 34 -1.65 15.06 -9.22
C PHE A 34 -2.98 14.43 -8.79
N GLY A 35 -3.17 14.25 -7.49
CA GLY A 35 -4.48 13.82 -6.98
C GLY A 35 -5.43 15.00 -6.78
N SER A 36 -6.66 14.83 -7.24
CA SER A 36 -7.70 15.85 -7.30
C SER A 36 -8.99 15.39 -6.62
N GLY A 37 -9.73 16.35 -6.09
CA GLY A 37 -11.06 16.14 -5.55
C GLY A 37 -11.93 17.38 -5.67
N PRO A 38 -13.23 17.23 -5.39
CA PRO A 38 -14.19 18.34 -5.48
C PRO A 38 -14.13 19.25 -4.24
N GLY A 39 -13.53 18.80 -3.14
CA GLY A 39 -13.66 19.40 -1.81
C GLY A 39 -14.65 18.59 -0.97
N ALA A 40 -14.15 17.95 0.09
CA ALA A 40 -14.92 17.01 0.90
C ALA A 40 -15.69 17.68 2.05
N LEU A 41 -15.31 18.90 2.43
CA LEU A 41 -15.84 19.61 3.59
C LEU A 41 -16.82 20.70 3.15
N PRO A 42 -18.14 20.54 3.40
CA PRO A 42 -19.12 21.59 3.10
C PRO A 42 -18.84 22.90 3.86
N SER A 43 -18.21 22.82 5.03
CA SER A 43 -17.78 23.98 5.83
C SER A 43 -16.78 24.88 5.07
N ASP A 44 -15.84 24.27 4.35
CA ASP A 44 -14.85 25.02 3.57
C ASP A 44 -15.52 25.68 2.37
N ALA A 45 -16.37 24.94 1.66
CA ALA A 45 -17.17 25.49 0.56
C ALA A 45 -18.01 26.68 1.02
N HIS A 46 -18.68 26.56 2.17
CA HIS A 46 -19.44 27.66 2.78
C HIS A 46 -18.55 28.87 3.11
N THR A 47 -17.41 28.65 3.76
CA THR A 47 -16.46 29.71 4.12
C THR A 47 -15.95 30.46 2.88
N MET A 48 -15.80 29.75 1.76
CA MET A 48 -15.39 30.32 0.47
C MET A 48 -16.56 30.87 -0.36
N GLY A 49 -17.80 30.76 0.10
CA GLY A 49 -18.99 31.21 -0.62
C GLY A 49 -19.28 30.40 -1.89
N ILE A 50 -18.87 29.13 -1.94
CA ILE A 50 -19.06 28.24 -3.08
C ILE A 50 -20.23 27.30 -2.81
N ASP A 51 -21.19 27.24 -3.73
CA ASP A 51 -22.27 26.25 -3.67
C ASP A 51 -21.70 24.82 -3.80
N PRO A 52 -21.89 23.95 -2.78
CA PRO A 52 -21.44 22.56 -2.83
C PRO A 52 -21.96 21.75 -4.02
N MET A 53 -23.10 22.13 -4.60
CA MET A 53 -23.70 21.46 -5.76
C MET A 53 -22.84 21.60 -7.02
N LEU A 54 -22.03 22.66 -7.12
CA LEU A 54 -21.20 22.93 -8.30
C LEU A 54 -19.84 22.22 -8.26
N LEU A 55 -19.43 21.69 -7.11
CA LEU A 55 -18.04 21.27 -6.89
C LEU A 55 -17.57 20.14 -7.81
N ARG A 56 -18.43 19.16 -8.10
CA ARG A 56 -18.08 17.99 -8.92
C ARG A 56 -17.88 18.37 -10.39
N ASP A 57 -18.79 19.19 -10.92
CA ASP A 57 -18.71 19.67 -12.31
C ASP A 57 -17.50 20.60 -12.49
N ARG A 58 -17.23 21.47 -11.50
CA ARG A 58 -16.04 22.33 -11.50
C ARG A 58 -14.74 21.53 -11.41
N GLN A 59 -14.70 20.44 -10.65
CA GLN A 59 -13.54 19.54 -10.64
C GLN A 59 -13.29 18.94 -12.03
N ASP A 60 -14.32 18.39 -12.67
CA ASP A 60 -14.22 17.80 -14.00
C ASP A 60 -13.64 18.79 -15.02
N GLU A 61 -14.24 20.00 -15.07
CA GLU A 61 -13.80 21.08 -15.94
C GLU A 61 -12.35 21.48 -15.67
N ALA A 62 -11.98 21.69 -14.40
CA ALA A 62 -10.63 22.05 -14.00
C ALA A 62 -9.61 20.98 -14.38
N MET A 63 -9.92 19.69 -14.21
CA MET A 63 -9.03 18.59 -14.61
C MET A 63 -8.72 18.62 -16.10
N GLY A 64 -9.75 18.81 -16.94
CA GLY A 64 -9.58 18.92 -18.39
C GLY A 64 -8.71 20.12 -18.79
N VAL A 65 -8.94 21.27 -18.18
CA VAL A 65 -8.14 22.49 -18.44
C VAL A 65 -6.70 22.34 -17.98
N ILE A 66 -6.45 21.73 -16.82
CA ILE A 66 -5.08 21.50 -16.31
C ILE A 66 -4.32 20.53 -17.23
N ARG A 67 -4.95 19.45 -17.68
CA ARG A 67 -4.34 18.55 -18.67
C ARG A 67 -3.95 19.31 -19.94
N ARG A 68 -4.87 20.11 -20.47
CA ARG A 68 -4.61 20.95 -21.65
C ARG A 68 -3.43 21.90 -21.41
N LEU A 69 -3.32 22.51 -20.22
CA LEU A 69 -2.18 23.37 -19.87
C LEU A 69 -0.85 22.61 -19.87
N PHE A 70 -0.81 21.36 -19.38
CA PHE A 70 0.39 20.53 -19.40
C PHE A 70 0.84 20.17 -20.82
N GLU A 71 -0.11 19.95 -21.72
CA GLU A 71 0.17 19.46 -23.08
C GLU A 71 0.32 20.58 -24.12
N ALA A 72 -0.29 21.74 -23.88
CA ALA A 72 -0.42 22.85 -24.83
C ALA A 72 0.91 23.22 -25.52
N LYS A 73 0.89 23.24 -26.86
CA LYS A 73 2.00 23.77 -27.67
C LYS A 73 1.82 25.27 -27.89
N GLU A 74 0.60 25.70 -28.19
CA GLU A 74 0.21 27.10 -28.40
C GLU A 74 -0.56 27.67 -27.20
N ARG A 75 -0.62 29.01 -27.14
CA ARG A 75 -1.46 29.72 -26.16
C ARG A 75 -2.94 29.47 -26.44
N PHE A 76 -3.76 29.47 -25.39
CA PHE A 76 -5.21 29.39 -25.55
C PHE A 76 -5.97 30.18 -24.50
N SER A 77 -7.16 30.64 -24.88
CA SER A 77 -8.12 31.24 -23.96
C SER A 77 -9.22 30.23 -23.61
N TYR A 78 -9.77 30.34 -22.41
CA TYR A 78 -10.86 29.51 -21.91
C TYR A 78 -11.70 30.31 -20.94
N LYS A 79 -13.00 30.39 -21.18
CA LYS A 79 -13.93 31.11 -20.31
C LYS A 79 -14.94 30.11 -19.76
N SER A 80 -15.03 30.03 -18.43
CA SER A 80 -16.08 29.31 -17.72
C SER A 80 -16.90 30.26 -16.86
N GLU A 81 -17.88 29.71 -16.17
CA GLU A 81 -18.70 30.46 -15.20
C GLU A 81 -17.94 30.84 -13.92
N TRP A 82 -16.74 30.29 -13.67
CA TRP A 82 -16.02 30.49 -12.40
C TRP A 82 -14.52 30.81 -12.53
N PHE A 83 -13.96 30.75 -13.73
CA PHE A 83 -12.62 31.29 -14.02
C PHE A 83 -12.48 31.69 -15.49
N THR A 84 -11.43 32.45 -15.80
CA THR A 84 -11.10 32.82 -17.18
C THR A 84 -9.59 32.74 -17.40
N LEU A 85 -9.20 32.15 -18.52
CA LEU A 85 -7.85 32.12 -19.05
C LEU A 85 -7.80 33.00 -20.30
N ASN A 86 -6.84 33.91 -20.34
CA ASN A 86 -6.54 34.73 -21.51
C ASN A 86 -5.13 34.37 -22.01
N ASP A 87 -5.03 33.89 -23.25
CA ASP A 87 -3.76 33.54 -23.91
C ASP A 87 -2.83 32.68 -23.05
N ALA A 88 -3.42 31.76 -22.29
CA ALA A 88 -2.76 30.96 -21.28
C ALA A 88 -1.84 29.91 -21.90
N LYS A 89 -0.65 29.79 -21.31
CA LYS A 89 0.35 28.76 -21.55
C LYS A 89 1.27 28.72 -20.35
N LEU A 90 1.68 27.53 -19.93
CA LEU A 90 2.67 27.38 -18.87
C LEU A 90 4.06 27.78 -19.37
N GLN A 91 4.85 28.43 -18.51
CA GLN A 91 6.25 28.76 -18.83
C GLN A 91 7.11 27.51 -18.92
N LEU A 92 6.89 26.55 -18.02
CA LEU A 92 7.49 25.23 -18.01
C LEU A 92 6.38 24.18 -18.06
N LYS A 93 6.59 23.14 -18.87
CA LYS A 93 5.76 21.93 -18.84
C LYS A 93 6.23 21.01 -17.72
N PRO A 94 5.39 20.06 -17.26
CA PRO A 94 5.83 18.98 -16.39
C PRO A 94 7.15 18.35 -16.86
N LEU A 95 7.99 17.96 -15.91
CA LEU A 95 9.20 17.19 -16.19
C LEU A 95 8.83 15.78 -16.65
N GLN A 96 7.81 15.19 -16.04
CA GLN A 96 7.21 13.94 -16.50
C GLN A 96 6.50 14.15 -17.83
N LYS A 97 6.73 13.24 -18.80
CA LYS A 97 6.00 13.24 -20.08
C LYS A 97 4.48 13.15 -19.86
N ASN A 98 4.08 12.25 -18.96
CA ASN A 98 2.70 12.02 -18.57
C ASN A 98 2.65 12.03 -17.04
N MET A 99 2.44 13.21 -16.43
CA MET A 99 2.19 13.27 -14.99
C MET A 99 0.88 12.55 -14.67
N GLU A 100 0.93 11.59 -13.75
CA GLU A 100 -0.26 10.85 -13.35
C GLU A 100 -1.28 11.77 -12.66
N PHE A 101 -2.55 11.66 -13.07
CA PHE A 101 -3.67 12.24 -12.35
C PHE A 101 -4.30 11.14 -11.51
N ALA A 102 -4.74 11.48 -10.30
CA ALA A 102 -5.56 10.61 -9.48
C ALA A 102 -6.82 11.35 -9.02
N VAL A 103 -7.90 10.62 -8.76
CA VAL A 103 -9.15 11.18 -8.24
C VAL A 103 -9.58 10.46 -6.98
N ALA A 104 -10.00 11.21 -5.97
CA ALA A 104 -10.58 10.63 -4.77
C ALA A 104 -11.97 10.05 -5.06
N SER A 105 -12.24 8.86 -4.54
CA SER A 105 -13.55 8.20 -4.55
C SER A 105 -13.89 7.72 -3.14
N ILE A 106 -15.13 7.96 -2.72
CA ILE A 106 -15.65 7.50 -1.42
C ILE A 106 -16.85 6.59 -1.66
N VAL A 107 -18.05 7.16 -1.83
CA VAL A 107 -19.30 6.42 -2.02
C VAL A 107 -19.90 6.67 -3.42
N SER A 108 -19.87 7.91 -3.90
CA SER A 108 -20.55 8.26 -5.15
C SER A 108 -19.76 7.85 -6.40
N PRO A 109 -20.43 7.60 -7.54
CA PRO A 109 -19.76 7.19 -8.78
C PRO A 109 -18.89 8.28 -9.40
N SER A 110 -19.04 9.55 -8.97
CA SER A 110 -18.39 10.71 -9.61
C SER A 110 -16.87 10.57 -9.73
N GLY A 111 -16.18 10.11 -8.68
CA GLY A 111 -14.73 9.88 -8.72
C GLY A 111 -14.35 8.82 -9.78
N MET A 112 -15.06 7.69 -9.79
CA MET A 112 -14.84 6.61 -10.76
C MET A 112 -15.15 7.06 -12.20
N THR A 113 -16.23 7.80 -12.41
CA THR A 113 -16.58 8.37 -13.71
C THR A 113 -15.50 9.32 -14.22
N LEU A 114 -14.94 10.18 -13.36
CA LEU A 114 -13.83 11.06 -13.72
C LEU A 114 -12.55 10.28 -14.03
N ALA A 115 -12.28 9.21 -13.30
CA ALA A 115 -11.15 8.32 -13.58
C ALA A 115 -11.21 7.77 -15.00
N GLY A 116 -12.37 7.24 -15.40
CA GLY A 116 -12.57 6.74 -16.77
C GLY A 116 -12.47 7.84 -17.83
N LYS A 117 -13.14 8.98 -17.62
CA LYS A 117 -13.13 10.11 -18.56
C LYS A 117 -11.72 10.69 -18.77
N HIS A 118 -10.94 10.76 -17.70
CA HIS A 118 -9.63 11.39 -17.67
C HIS A 118 -8.46 10.40 -17.65
N GLU A 119 -8.64 9.10 -17.86
CA GLU A 119 -7.54 8.11 -17.72
C GLU A 119 -6.74 8.32 -16.42
N ALA A 120 -7.43 8.65 -15.33
CA ALA A 120 -6.82 8.95 -14.04
C ALA A 120 -6.80 7.70 -13.16
N GLY A 121 -5.79 7.61 -12.29
CA GLY A 121 -5.81 6.68 -11.17
C GLY A 121 -6.89 7.03 -10.14
N ILE A 122 -7.15 6.12 -9.22
CA ILE A 122 -8.19 6.29 -8.20
C ILE A 122 -7.58 6.17 -6.80
N LEU A 123 -8.02 7.03 -5.89
CA LEU A 123 -7.79 6.94 -4.44
C LEU A 123 -9.12 6.58 -3.78
N SER A 124 -9.35 5.28 -3.53
CA SER A 124 -10.56 4.81 -2.85
C SER A 124 -10.41 4.98 -1.35
N ILE A 125 -10.95 6.08 -0.83
CA ILE A 125 -11.00 6.42 0.60
C ILE A 125 -12.20 5.71 1.27
N GLY A 126 -13.24 5.40 0.50
CA GLY A 126 -14.44 4.70 0.98
C GLY A 126 -14.17 3.31 1.58
N SER A 127 -13.01 2.70 1.32
CA SER A 127 -12.62 1.41 1.93
C SER A 127 -12.39 1.47 3.45
N MET A 128 -12.57 2.63 4.08
CA MET A 128 -12.58 2.78 5.54
C MET A 128 -13.99 2.64 6.16
N THR A 129 -15.03 2.40 5.34
CA THR A 129 -16.39 2.09 5.83
C THR A 129 -16.89 0.75 5.29
N LYS A 130 -17.82 0.13 6.00
CA LYS A 130 -18.39 -1.18 5.63
C LYS A 130 -19.07 -1.11 4.26
N GLU A 131 -19.87 -0.08 4.05
CA GLU A 131 -20.60 0.15 2.81
C GLU A 131 -19.64 0.40 1.65
N GLY A 132 -18.57 1.17 1.89
CA GLY A 132 -17.58 1.47 0.87
C GLY A 132 -16.76 0.25 0.46
N ILE A 133 -16.32 -0.59 1.40
CA ILE A 133 -15.63 -1.87 1.10
C ILE A 133 -16.50 -2.75 0.20
N ARG A 134 -17.78 -2.97 0.58
CA ARG A 134 -18.73 -3.79 -0.20
C ARG A 134 -18.97 -3.23 -1.60
N ALA A 135 -18.92 -1.91 -1.74
CA ALA A 135 -19.16 -1.25 -3.01
C ALA A 135 -17.95 -1.30 -3.96
N LEU A 136 -16.71 -1.58 -3.49
CA LEU A 136 -15.50 -1.48 -4.32
C LEU A 136 -15.59 -2.20 -5.68
N PRO A 137 -16.07 -3.46 -5.76
CA PRO A 137 -16.13 -4.15 -7.05
C PRO A 137 -17.07 -3.46 -8.04
N MET A 138 -18.22 -2.98 -7.54
CA MET A 138 -19.21 -2.25 -8.32
C MET A 138 -18.72 -0.82 -8.65
N GLN A 139 -17.94 -0.19 -7.77
CA GLN A 139 -17.35 1.11 -8.06
C GLN A 139 -16.38 1.06 -9.25
N TRP A 140 -15.59 -0.02 -9.37
CA TRP A 140 -14.67 -0.17 -10.51
C TRP A 140 -15.40 -0.21 -11.86
N SER A 141 -16.58 -0.84 -11.93
CA SER A 141 -17.32 -0.91 -13.20
C SER A 141 -17.73 0.46 -13.71
N PHE A 142 -18.01 1.44 -12.84
CA PHE A 142 -18.29 2.82 -13.27
C PHE A 142 -17.08 3.49 -13.93
N ALA A 143 -15.86 3.15 -13.50
CA ALA A 143 -14.65 3.65 -14.14
C ALA A 143 -14.46 3.04 -15.53
N GLU A 144 -14.70 1.73 -15.67
CA GLU A 144 -14.64 1.03 -16.96
C GLU A 144 -15.70 1.53 -17.95
N GLU A 145 -16.95 1.66 -17.51
CA GLU A 145 -18.05 2.20 -18.31
C GLU A 145 -17.77 3.63 -18.79
N SER A 146 -17.28 4.49 -17.89
CA SER A 146 -16.91 5.86 -18.24
C SER A 146 -15.71 5.89 -19.19
N ALA A 147 -14.71 5.03 -18.99
CA ALA A 147 -13.55 4.94 -19.88
C ALA A 147 -14.00 4.56 -21.30
N LEU A 148 -14.82 3.51 -21.42
CA LEU A 148 -15.39 3.06 -22.69
C LEU A 148 -16.17 4.18 -23.39
N LYS A 149 -17.04 4.89 -22.65
CA LYS A 149 -17.83 6.01 -23.17
C LYS A 149 -16.96 7.13 -23.76
N HIS A 150 -15.75 7.34 -23.23
CA HIS A 150 -14.83 8.38 -23.67
C HIS A 150 -13.70 7.87 -24.58
N GLY A 151 -13.76 6.61 -25.02
CA GLY A 151 -12.72 6.00 -25.87
C GLY A 151 -11.37 5.85 -25.17
N LYS A 152 -11.41 5.66 -23.85
CA LYS A 152 -10.26 5.57 -22.93
C LYS A 152 -10.21 4.20 -22.26
N THR A 153 -9.12 3.93 -21.54
CA THR A 153 -8.98 2.75 -20.68
C THR A 153 -8.58 3.16 -19.26
N VAL A 154 -8.89 2.30 -18.30
CA VAL A 154 -8.42 2.40 -16.91
C VAL A 154 -7.62 1.16 -16.57
N ASP A 155 -6.58 1.32 -15.76
CA ASP A 155 -5.71 0.23 -15.31
C ASP A 155 -5.80 0.09 -13.79
N ARG A 156 -6.10 -1.12 -13.32
CA ARG A 156 -6.16 -1.45 -11.89
C ARG A 156 -4.83 -1.19 -11.18
N LYS A 157 -3.71 -1.17 -11.90
CA LYS A 157 -2.40 -0.75 -11.36
C LYS A 157 -2.40 0.70 -10.84
N ASN A 158 -3.30 1.55 -11.36
CA ASN A 158 -3.46 2.93 -10.92
C ASN A 158 -4.60 3.08 -9.89
N TRP A 159 -5.23 1.98 -9.48
CA TRP A 159 -6.23 1.96 -8.42
C TRP A 159 -5.57 1.74 -7.06
N ARG A 160 -5.84 2.67 -6.14
CA ARG A 160 -5.29 2.68 -4.80
C ARG A 160 -6.40 2.52 -3.78
N ILE A 161 -6.25 1.58 -2.87
CA ILE A 161 -7.19 1.30 -1.78
C ILE A 161 -6.61 1.84 -0.48
N VAL A 162 -7.36 2.69 0.22
CA VAL A 162 -6.93 3.23 1.50
C VAL A 162 -7.32 2.27 2.63
N LEU A 163 -6.35 1.84 3.42
CA LEU A 163 -6.58 1.00 4.60
C LEU A 163 -6.07 1.72 5.85
N SER A 164 -6.72 1.47 6.98
CA SER A 164 -6.26 1.91 8.30
C SER A 164 -5.75 0.71 9.08
N TRP A 165 -4.63 0.85 9.78
CA TRP A 165 -4.10 -0.22 10.60
C TRP A 165 -3.23 0.26 11.75
N HIS A 166 -3.23 -0.53 12.82
CA HIS A 166 -2.19 -0.50 13.83
C HIS A 166 -1.73 -1.94 14.11
N ILE A 167 -0.49 -2.26 13.76
CA ILE A 167 0.07 -3.60 13.96
C ILE A 167 1.22 -3.61 14.96
N ALA A 168 1.34 -4.70 15.70
CA ALA A 168 2.41 -4.96 16.66
C ALA A 168 2.84 -6.43 16.58
N GLU A 169 3.81 -6.82 17.40
CA GLU A 169 4.31 -8.20 17.48
C GLU A 169 3.23 -9.20 17.93
N THR A 170 2.22 -8.76 18.69
CA THR A 170 1.06 -9.56 19.07
C THR A 170 -0.24 -8.75 18.93
N ARG A 171 -1.37 -9.46 18.82
CA ARG A 171 -2.69 -8.82 18.72
C ARG A 171 -3.06 -8.06 19.99
N GLU A 172 -2.68 -8.60 21.14
CA GLU A 172 -2.92 -8.00 22.46
C GLU A 172 -2.18 -6.68 22.60
N LEU A 173 -0.91 -6.63 22.17
CA LEU A 173 -0.12 -5.41 22.20
C LEU A 173 -0.68 -4.36 21.24
N ALA A 174 -1.07 -4.75 20.02
CA ALA A 174 -1.69 -3.84 19.07
C ALA A 174 -2.99 -3.23 19.63
N ARG A 175 -3.83 -4.05 20.27
CA ARG A 175 -5.04 -3.61 20.96
C ARG A 175 -4.71 -2.61 22.07
N GLU A 176 -3.80 -2.96 22.96
CA GLU A 176 -3.41 -2.11 24.09
C GLU A 176 -2.93 -0.73 23.61
N GLN A 177 -2.11 -0.70 22.56
CA GLN A 177 -1.53 0.53 22.03
C GLN A 177 -2.55 1.42 21.31
N ALA A 178 -3.55 0.84 20.64
CA ALA A 178 -4.48 1.58 19.79
C ALA A 178 -5.77 2.03 20.52
N ARG A 179 -6.18 1.33 21.59
CA ARG A 179 -7.55 1.45 22.14
C ARG A 179 -7.97 2.87 22.51
N ASP A 180 -7.10 3.62 23.19
CA ASP A 180 -7.46 4.91 23.77
C ASP A 180 -7.45 6.01 22.70
N GLY A 181 -6.47 5.98 21.79
CA GLY A 181 -6.41 6.91 20.67
C GLY A 181 -7.49 6.63 19.63
N LEU A 182 -7.83 5.37 19.37
CA LEU A 182 -8.96 5.01 18.51
C LEU A 182 -10.30 5.52 19.06
N LEU A 183 -10.56 5.33 20.35
CA LEU A 183 -11.76 5.85 21.01
C LEU A 183 -11.90 7.36 20.79
N LYS A 184 -10.84 8.10 21.06
CA LYS A 184 -10.81 9.55 20.90
C LYS A 184 -10.99 9.96 19.44
N HIS A 185 -10.22 9.34 18.54
CA HIS A 185 -10.29 9.63 17.11
C HIS A 185 -11.69 9.36 16.56
N ASN A 186 -12.33 8.26 16.93
CA ASN A 186 -13.70 7.97 16.51
C ASN A 186 -14.69 9.00 17.07
N ASN A 187 -14.72 9.19 18.38
CA ASN A 187 -15.77 9.97 19.01
C ASN A 187 -15.65 11.47 18.72
N GLU A 188 -14.44 12.02 18.81
CA GLU A 188 -14.23 13.47 18.68
C GLU A 188 -14.04 13.90 17.22
N TYR A 189 -13.23 13.16 16.45
CA TYR A 189 -12.90 13.54 15.09
C TYR A 189 -13.88 12.95 14.07
N THR A 190 -14.00 11.63 13.97
CA THR A 190 -14.86 11.00 12.95
C THR A 190 -16.34 11.33 13.17
N VAL A 191 -16.87 11.09 14.37
CA VAL A 191 -18.28 11.31 14.68
C VAL A 191 -18.54 12.78 15.00
N GLY A 192 -17.81 13.35 15.95
CA GLY A 192 -18.02 14.72 16.41
C GLY A 192 -17.76 15.77 15.32
N THR A 193 -16.61 15.70 14.66
CA THR A 193 -16.18 16.74 13.70
C THR A 193 -16.68 16.47 12.28
N LEU A 194 -16.38 15.29 11.71
CA LEU A 194 -16.65 15.01 10.29
C LEU A 194 -18.12 14.66 10.02
N ALA A 195 -18.76 13.91 10.92
CA ALA A 195 -20.14 13.46 10.75
C ALA A 195 -21.19 14.33 11.48
N GLY A 196 -20.76 15.41 12.14
CA GLY A 196 -21.65 16.34 12.85
C GLY A 196 -22.45 15.68 13.98
N GLY A 197 -21.85 14.71 14.67
CA GLY A 197 -22.47 13.92 15.73
C GLY A 197 -23.24 12.70 15.25
N ASN A 198 -23.37 12.48 13.94
CA ASN A 198 -24.04 11.29 13.40
C ASN A 198 -23.06 10.12 13.34
N GLY A 199 -23.30 9.08 14.15
CA GLY A 199 -22.48 7.88 14.13
C GLY A 199 -22.49 7.17 15.47
N VAL A 200 -21.75 6.08 15.56
CA VAL A 200 -21.61 5.31 16.79
C VAL A 200 -20.49 5.93 17.63
N THR A 201 -20.82 6.38 18.83
CA THR A 201 -19.85 6.73 19.85
C THR A 201 -19.63 5.55 20.79
N PHE A 202 -18.38 5.29 21.13
CA PHE A 202 -18.01 4.20 22.04
C PHE A 202 -17.82 4.74 23.46
N LYS A 203 -18.05 3.91 24.47
CA LYS A 203 -17.83 4.29 25.88
C LYS A 203 -16.42 3.96 26.34
N THR A 204 -15.81 2.93 25.77
CA THR A 204 -14.48 2.45 26.15
C THR A 204 -13.61 2.20 24.92
N GLY A 205 -12.28 2.19 25.12
CA GLY A 205 -11.34 1.85 24.06
C GLY A 205 -11.50 0.41 23.57
N ASP A 206 -11.86 -0.51 24.47
CA ASP A 206 -12.13 -1.91 24.11
C ASP A 206 -13.32 -2.04 23.17
N GLU A 207 -14.44 -1.38 23.48
CA GLU A 207 -15.61 -1.35 22.58
C GLU A 207 -15.25 -0.81 21.19
N ALA A 208 -14.43 0.24 21.13
CA ALA A 208 -13.99 0.84 19.88
C ALA A 208 -13.11 -0.12 19.06
N VAL A 209 -12.13 -0.76 19.70
CA VAL A 209 -11.25 -1.72 19.04
C VAL A 209 -12.02 -2.95 18.55
N ASP A 210 -12.94 -3.47 19.36
CA ASP A 210 -13.77 -4.63 18.98
C ASP A 210 -14.61 -4.33 17.75
N ALA A 211 -15.27 -3.17 17.73
CA ALA A 211 -16.11 -2.75 16.61
C ALA A 211 -15.31 -2.56 15.31
N VAL A 212 -14.13 -1.92 15.40
CA VAL A 212 -13.36 -1.46 14.24
C VAL A 212 -12.40 -2.54 13.71
N GLY A 213 -11.74 -3.30 14.60
CA GLY A 213 -10.65 -4.22 14.26
C GLY A 213 -10.96 -5.71 14.41
N PHE A 214 -11.96 -6.10 15.22
CA PHE A 214 -12.22 -7.51 15.57
C PHE A 214 -13.65 -7.98 15.23
N SER A 215 -14.39 -7.21 14.43
CA SER A 215 -15.71 -7.62 13.91
C SER A 215 -15.59 -8.30 12.54
N ASP A 216 -16.59 -9.12 12.18
CA ASP A 216 -16.71 -9.74 10.85
C ASP A 216 -16.75 -8.71 9.70
N GLU A 217 -17.11 -7.47 10.03
CA GLU A 217 -17.17 -6.33 9.12
C GLU A 217 -16.13 -5.25 9.50
N SER A 218 -14.98 -5.67 10.05
CA SER A 218 -13.91 -4.77 10.48
C SER A 218 -13.47 -3.83 9.35
N THR A 219 -13.36 -2.55 9.69
CA THR A 219 -13.00 -1.45 8.77
C THR A 219 -11.53 -1.05 8.87
N ALA A 220 -10.80 -1.65 9.81
CA ALA A 220 -9.35 -1.49 9.96
C ALA A 220 -8.70 -2.81 10.43
N VAL A 221 -7.37 -2.84 10.43
CA VAL A 221 -6.60 -3.95 10.97
C VAL A 221 -5.94 -3.53 12.28
N ILE A 222 -6.30 -4.16 13.39
CA ILE A 222 -5.59 -4.03 14.67
C ILE A 222 -5.09 -5.41 15.05
N GLY A 223 -3.78 -5.64 14.94
CA GLY A 223 -3.25 -7.01 15.05
C GLY A 223 -1.78 -7.15 14.73
N THR A 224 -1.44 -8.19 13.98
CA THR A 224 -0.08 -8.56 13.59
C THR A 224 0.20 -8.26 12.10
N PRO A 225 1.45 -8.35 11.62
CA PRO A 225 1.74 -8.29 10.20
C PRO A 225 0.91 -9.28 9.36
N ASP A 226 0.71 -10.49 9.86
CA ASP A 226 -0.06 -11.54 9.17
C ASP A 226 -1.53 -11.16 9.00
N ASP A 227 -2.12 -10.48 10.00
CA ASP A 227 -3.49 -9.97 9.90
C ASP A 227 -3.63 -8.92 8.79
N LEU A 228 -2.63 -8.04 8.63
CA LEU A 228 -2.63 -7.04 7.56
C LEU A 228 -2.40 -7.68 6.19
N ILE A 229 -1.50 -8.66 6.08
CA ILE A 229 -1.28 -9.44 4.86
C ILE A 229 -2.58 -10.14 4.43
N ALA A 230 -3.26 -10.81 5.37
CA ALA A 230 -4.53 -11.47 5.13
C ALA A 230 -5.60 -10.49 4.64
N ARG A 231 -5.69 -9.31 5.27
CA ARG A 231 -6.61 -8.25 4.81
C ARG A 231 -6.27 -7.80 3.39
N ILE A 232 -5.01 -7.53 3.08
CA ILE A 232 -4.61 -7.07 1.74
C ILE A 232 -4.96 -8.12 0.67
N ARG A 233 -4.72 -9.41 0.96
CA ARG A 233 -5.10 -10.53 0.09
C ARG A 233 -6.61 -10.62 -0.11
N GLN A 234 -7.40 -10.47 0.96
CA GLN A 234 -8.86 -10.41 0.89
C GLN A 234 -9.32 -9.25 -0.01
N MET A 235 -8.69 -8.08 0.11
CA MET A 235 -9.03 -6.93 -0.74
C MET A 235 -8.68 -7.17 -2.21
N LEU A 236 -7.56 -7.85 -2.49
CA LEU A 236 -7.18 -8.23 -3.86
C LEU A 236 -8.21 -9.17 -4.48
N GLU A 237 -8.65 -10.19 -3.73
CA GLU A 237 -9.70 -11.11 -4.16
C GLU A 237 -11.03 -10.39 -4.37
N LEU A 238 -11.50 -9.64 -3.37
CA LEU A 238 -12.77 -8.91 -3.40
C LEU A 238 -12.85 -8.00 -4.62
N THR A 239 -11.78 -7.27 -4.90
CA THR A 239 -11.78 -6.27 -5.97
C THR A 239 -11.44 -6.82 -7.34
N GLY A 240 -10.92 -8.05 -7.44
CA GLY A 240 -10.31 -8.57 -8.68
C GLY A 240 -8.96 -7.91 -9.01
N GLY A 241 -8.29 -7.34 -8.00
CA GLY A 241 -6.97 -6.73 -8.11
C GLY A 241 -6.97 -5.20 -8.10
N PHE A 242 -5.92 -4.64 -7.51
CA PHE A 242 -5.62 -3.20 -7.45
C PHE A 242 -4.10 -3.01 -7.34
N GLY A 243 -3.60 -1.80 -7.58
CA GLY A 243 -2.17 -1.55 -7.73
C GLY A 243 -1.43 -1.10 -6.47
N THR A 244 -2.11 -0.48 -5.51
CA THR A 244 -1.44 0.04 -4.31
C THR A 244 -2.36 0.09 -3.10
N VAL A 245 -1.85 -0.36 -1.95
CA VAL A 245 -2.44 -0.03 -0.65
C VAL A 245 -1.87 1.31 -0.18
N VAL A 246 -2.73 2.23 0.21
CA VAL A 246 -2.35 3.48 0.85
C VAL A 246 -2.74 3.38 2.32
N GLY A 247 -1.78 3.54 3.22
CA GLY A 247 -2.11 3.58 4.65
C GLY A 247 -2.59 4.94 5.09
N PHE A 248 -3.72 4.96 5.77
CA PHE A 248 -4.22 6.15 6.43
C PHE A 248 -3.44 6.41 7.71
N VAL A 249 -2.84 7.58 7.84
CA VAL A 249 -2.15 7.98 9.07
C VAL A 249 -3.19 8.51 10.06
N HIS A 250 -3.21 7.92 11.25
CA HIS A 250 -4.13 8.24 12.34
C HIS A 250 -3.38 8.36 13.67
N ASP A 251 -4.06 8.89 14.68
CA ASP A 251 -3.49 9.14 16.02
C ASP A 251 -4.00 8.11 17.04
N TRP A 252 -3.92 6.81 16.72
CA TRP A 252 -4.43 5.75 17.62
C TRP A 252 -3.44 5.36 18.71
N ALA A 253 -2.15 5.46 18.43
CA ALA A 253 -1.07 5.15 19.35
C ALA A 253 -0.07 6.32 19.43
N ASN A 254 0.83 6.29 20.42
CA ASN A 254 1.92 7.26 20.50
C ASN A 254 2.87 7.16 19.28
N ARG A 255 3.75 8.15 19.12
CA ARG A 255 4.63 8.28 17.96
C ARG A 255 5.55 7.06 17.79
N GLU A 256 6.10 6.55 18.88
CA GLU A 256 7.02 5.42 18.90
C GLU A 256 6.33 4.15 18.38
N ASN A 257 5.13 3.87 18.89
CA ASN A 257 4.34 2.70 18.51
C ASN A 257 3.80 2.82 17.08
N MET A 258 3.36 4.02 16.67
CA MET A 258 2.99 4.27 15.27
C MET A 258 4.19 4.02 14.35
N HIS A 259 5.36 4.56 14.67
CA HIS A 259 6.57 4.31 13.88
C HIS A 259 6.94 2.83 13.83
N ARG A 260 6.83 2.11 14.95
CA ARG A 260 7.08 0.67 15.00
C ARG A 260 6.09 -0.11 14.12
N SER A 261 4.80 0.23 14.16
CA SER A 261 3.77 -0.35 13.28
C SER A 261 4.15 -0.20 11.80
N TRP A 262 4.58 1.00 11.38
CA TRP A 262 5.05 1.24 10.01
C TRP A 262 6.36 0.52 9.66
N ASP A 263 7.29 0.36 10.60
CA ASP A 263 8.51 -0.45 10.43
C ASP A 263 8.16 -1.94 10.23
N LEU A 264 7.17 -2.47 10.97
CA LEU A 264 6.67 -3.83 10.78
C LEU A 264 6.03 -4.02 9.40
N VAL A 265 5.28 -3.03 8.91
CA VAL A 265 4.75 -3.05 7.52
C VAL A 265 5.87 -3.13 6.50
N ALA A 266 6.90 -2.29 6.66
CA ALA A 266 8.04 -2.27 5.74
C ALA A 266 8.83 -3.58 5.72
N ARG A 267 9.01 -4.23 6.89
CA ARG A 267 9.82 -5.43 7.04
C ARG A 267 9.09 -6.72 6.68
N TYR A 268 7.82 -6.84 7.04
CA TYR A 268 7.11 -8.11 7.02
C TYR A 268 5.94 -8.12 6.05
N VAL A 269 5.24 -6.99 5.88
CA VAL A 269 4.05 -6.93 5.02
C VAL A 269 4.43 -6.65 3.56
N ILE A 270 5.23 -5.61 3.30
CA ILE A 270 5.60 -5.20 1.93
C ILE A 270 6.28 -6.35 1.17
N PRO A 271 7.29 -7.05 1.72
CA PRO A 271 7.95 -8.13 0.99
C PRO A 271 7.00 -9.28 0.66
N GLU A 272 6.12 -9.64 1.59
CA GLU A 272 5.19 -10.76 1.46
C GLU A 272 4.08 -10.47 0.42
N VAL A 273 3.45 -9.30 0.47
CA VAL A 273 2.36 -8.96 -0.46
C VAL A 273 2.85 -8.70 -1.89
N ASN A 274 4.14 -8.42 -2.06
CA ASN A 274 4.79 -8.22 -3.35
C ASN A 274 5.59 -9.44 -3.81
N TYR A 275 5.48 -10.58 -3.12
CA TYR A 275 6.15 -11.84 -3.50
C TYR A 275 7.68 -11.72 -3.61
N MET A 276 8.28 -10.79 -2.85
CA MET A 276 9.73 -10.52 -2.90
C MET A 276 10.56 -11.65 -2.27
N LEU A 277 9.91 -12.53 -1.52
CA LEU A 277 10.54 -13.64 -0.82
C LEU A 277 10.29 -15.00 -1.50
N ASP A 278 9.47 -15.06 -2.54
CA ASP A 278 9.05 -16.32 -3.18
C ASP A 278 10.24 -17.14 -3.65
N ASP A 279 11.19 -16.52 -4.38
CA ASP A 279 12.40 -17.20 -4.85
C ASP A 279 13.29 -17.69 -3.69
N TYR A 280 13.34 -16.95 -2.59
CA TYR A 280 14.10 -17.36 -1.41
C TYR A 280 13.46 -18.56 -0.71
N LEU A 281 12.13 -18.55 -0.58
CA LEU A 281 11.35 -19.62 0.03
C LEU A 281 11.35 -20.88 -0.84
N GLU A 282 11.21 -20.72 -2.15
CA GLU A 282 11.34 -21.80 -3.13
C GLU A 282 12.74 -22.42 -3.04
N SER A 283 13.80 -21.61 -3.08
CA SER A 283 15.17 -22.10 -2.99
C SER A 283 15.44 -22.81 -1.67
N ASN A 284 14.98 -22.25 -0.55
CA ASN A 284 15.08 -22.87 0.76
C ASN A 284 14.39 -24.24 0.79
N LYS A 285 13.15 -24.30 0.30
CA LYS A 285 12.36 -25.53 0.20
C LYS A 285 13.02 -26.55 -0.72
N PHE A 286 13.51 -26.13 -1.88
CA PHE A 286 14.23 -26.97 -2.83
C PHE A 286 15.46 -27.62 -2.17
N VAL A 287 16.27 -26.83 -1.46
CA VAL A 287 17.45 -27.33 -0.75
C VAL A 287 17.07 -28.29 0.39
N ILE A 288 15.98 -28.03 1.13
CA ILE A 288 15.48 -28.90 2.20
C ILE A 288 14.91 -30.22 1.65
N GLN A 289 14.18 -30.19 0.54
CA GLN A 289 13.51 -31.35 -0.01
C GLN A 289 14.44 -32.26 -0.82
N ASN A 290 15.49 -31.70 -1.42
CA ASN A 290 16.46 -32.44 -2.24
C ASN A 290 17.75 -32.78 -1.48
N ARG A 291 17.66 -32.97 -0.15
CA ARG A 291 18.84 -33.15 0.73
C ARG A 291 19.77 -34.28 0.30
N SER A 292 19.23 -35.38 -0.20
CA SER A 292 20.00 -36.54 -0.68
C SER A 292 20.94 -36.17 -1.84
N THR A 293 20.53 -35.27 -2.73
CA THR A 293 21.34 -34.78 -3.85
C THR A 293 22.63 -34.11 -3.38
N TRP A 294 22.57 -33.40 -2.26
CA TRP A 294 23.70 -32.62 -1.74
C TRP A 294 24.71 -33.47 -0.97
N LEU A 295 24.33 -34.66 -0.48
CA LEU A 295 25.25 -35.59 0.19
C LEU A 295 26.36 -36.09 -0.75
N ARG A 296 26.11 -36.09 -2.07
CA ARG A 296 27.11 -36.42 -3.09
C ARG A 296 28.32 -35.48 -3.06
N ALA A 297 28.17 -34.25 -2.55
CA ALA A 297 29.31 -33.35 -2.34
C ALA A 297 30.26 -33.90 -1.26
N GLY A 298 29.72 -34.48 -0.18
CA GLY A 298 30.49 -35.20 0.85
C GLY A 298 31.21 -36.41 0.28
N GLU A 299 30.53 -37.18 -0.57
CA GLU A 299 31.12 -38.32 -1.28
C GLU A 299 32.28 -37.91 -2.19
N ALA A 300 32.13 -36.79 -2.93
CA ALA A 300 33.17 -36.27 -3.80
C ALA A 300 34.42 -35.83 -3.03
N VAL A 301 34.25 -35.14 -1.88
CA VAL A 301 35.36 -34.74 -1.01
C VAL A 301 36.02 -35.96 -0.37
N ALA A 302 35.25 -36.89 0.16
CA ALA A 302 35.77 -38.14 0.72
C ALA A 302 36.54 -38.95 -0.35
N SER A 303 36.08 -38.95 -1.60
CA SER A 303 36.81 -39.54 -2.71
C SER A 303 38.16 -38.87 -2.94
N LYS A 304 38.22 -37.53 -2.95
CA LYS A 304 39.49 -36.80 -3.14
C LYS A 304 40.47 -36.96 -2.00
N ILE A 305 39.99 -37.13 -0.76
CA ILE A 305 40.84 -37.44 0.39
C ILE A 305 41.47 -38.84 0.22
N ARG A 306 40.68 -39.83 -0.20
CA ARG A 306 41.20 -41.19 -0.47
C ARG A 306 42.21 -41.22 -1.61
N ASP A 307 42.00 -40.44 -2.66
CA ASP A 307 42.89 -40.39 -3.82
C ASP A 307 44.24 -39.67 -3.53
N ASN A 308 44.41 -39.07 -2.35
CA ASN A 308 45.62 -38.33 -1.98
C ASN A 308 46.28 -38.93 -0.73
N GLU A 309 47.43 -39.59 -0.90
CA GLU A 309 48.14 -40.30 0.18
C GLU A 309 48.46 -39.44 1.40
N ARG A 310 48.83 -38.16 1.20
CA ARG A 310 49.11 -37.23 2.31
C ARG A 310 47.84 -36.83 3.05
N ALA A 311 46.74 -36.62 2.33
CA ALA A 311 45.45 -36.31 2.94
C ALA A 311 44.89 -37.51 3.71
N LEU A 312 45.03 -38.72 3.17
CA LEU A 312 44.63 -39.97 3.84
C LEU A 312 45.42 -40.21 5.13
N ALA A 313 46.74 -40.02 5.09
CA ALA A 313 47.58 -40.13 6.28
C ALA A 313 47.23 -39.10 7.36
N ALA A 314 46.94 -37.85 6.97
CA ALA A 314 46.49 -36.80 7.88
C ALA A 314 45.12 -37.14 8.50
N ALA A 315 44.19 -37.65 7.70
CA ALA A 315 42.89 -38.09 8.19
C ALA A 315 43.03 -39.23 9.22
N GLN A 316 43.86 -40.23 8.98
CA GLN A 316 44.08 -41.33 9.94
C GLN A 316 44.60 -40.84 11.30
N VAL A 317 45.52 -39.88 11.29
CA VAL A 317 46.04 -39.26 12.52
C VAL A 317 44.95 -38.51 13.29
N ASP A 318 44.01 -37.87 12.59
CA ASP A 318 42.86 -37.23 13.24
C ASP A 318 41.87 -38.28 13.78
N GLU A 319 41.71 -39.45 13.13
CA GLU A 319 40.85 -40.57 13.61
C GLU A 319 41.40 -41.12 14.92
N ASP A 320 42.71 -41.39 14.96
CA ASP A 320 43.42 -41.94 16.12
C ASP A 320 43.37 -40.97 17.31
N ARG A 321 43.15 -39.67 17.05
CA ARG A 321 42.96 -38.61 18.05
C ARG A 321 41.49 -38.38 18.43
N GLY A 322 40.57 -39.19 17.92
CA GLY A 322 39.14 -39.10 18.20
C GLY A 322 38.44 -37.89 17.57
N ARG A 323 39.03 -37.28 16.54
CA ARG A 323 38.43 -36.14 15.82
C ARG A 323 37.51 -36.66 14.71
N MET A 324 36.44 -35.91 14.44
CA MET A 324 35.47 -36.27 13.41
C MET A 324 36.12 -36.20 12.02
N ILE A 325 36.02 -37.29 11.25
CA ILE A 325 36.47 -37.38 9.86
C ILE A 325 35.27 -37.39 8.95
N LEU A 326 35.38 -36.66 7.84
CA LEU A 326 34.37 -36.63 6.79
C LEU A 326 34.35 -37.97 6.03
N ARG A 327 33.31 -38.78 6.25
CA ARG A 327 33.07 -40.07 5.58
C ARG A 327 32.14 -39.89 4.38
N SER A 328 32.08 -40.91 3.53
CA SER A 328 31.16 -40.94 2.39
C SER A 328 29.72 -40.90 2.91
N GLY A 329 28.94 -39.90 2.49
CA GLY A 329 27.58 -39.66 3.00
C GLY A 329 27.51 -38.65 4.15
N ASP A 330 28.64 -38.15 4.66
CA ASP A 330 28.66 -37.12 5.70
C ASP A 330 28.29 -35.75 5.15
N ARG A 331 27.63 -34.95 6.00
CA ARG A 331 27.21 -33.59 5.68
C ARG A 331 28.41 -32.63 5.71
N LEU A 332 28.62 -31.93 4.59
CA LEU A 332 29.47 -30.75 4.52
C LEU A 332 28.60 -29.52 4.79
N THR A 333 28.53 -29.09 6.04
CA THR A 333 27.87 -27.83 6.43
C THR A 333 28.83 -26.94 7.20
N PRO A 334 29.28 -25.80 6.65
CA PRO A 334 30.07 -24.83 7.39
C PRO A 334 29.26 -24.27 8.58
N GLY A 335 29.87 -24.23 9.77
CA GLY A 335 29.32 -23.52 10.94
C GLY A 335 28.16 -24.19 11.68
N VAL A 336 27.72 -25.38 11.26
CA VAL A 336 26.72 -26.17 11.99
C VAL A 336 27.41 -27.41 12.54
N ALA A 337 27.49 -27.54 13.87
CA ALA A 337 27.97 -28.76 14.49
C ALA A 337 27.09 -29.93 14.02
N ASN A 338 27.68 -30.98 13.44
CA ASN A 338 26.99 -32.22 13.17
C ASN A 338 26.64 -32.88 14.50
N LEU A 339 25.54 -32.45 15.12
CA LEU A 339 24.92 -33.19 16.20
C LEU A 339 24.31 -34.44 15.57
N ALA A 340 24.68 -35.61 16.09
CA ALA A 340 24.04 -36.86 15.74
C ALA A 340 22.51 -36.67 15.83
N GLN A 341 21.77 -37.25 14.89
CA GLN A 341 20.31 -37.27 14.96
C GLN A 341 19.88 -38.03 16.21
N GLU A 342 19.71 -37.31 17.32
CA GLU A 342 18.77 -37.71 18.37
C GLU A 342 17.37 -37.28 17.91
N ASP A 343 16.42 -38.18 18.16
CA ASP A 343 15.04 -38.16 17.66
C ASP A 343 14.41 -36.76 17.63
N GLN A 344 13.77 -36.45 16.50
CA GLN A 344 12.92 -35.27 16.38
C GLN A 344 11.80 -35.34 17.44
N PRO A 345 11.63 -34.34 18.32
CA PRO A 345 10.40 -34.24 19.06
C PRO A 345 9.29 -33.82 18.08
N GLU A 346 8.25 -34.64 18.02
CA GLU A 346 7.02 -34.38 17.29
C GLU A 346 6.49 -32.97 17.56
N ASN A 347 6.06 -32.29 16.48
CA ASN A 347 5.04 -31.24 16.42
C ASN A 347 4.71 -30.52 17.74
N ARG A 348 5.14 -29.25 17.85
CA ARG A 348 4.37 -28.26 18.60
C ARG A 348 3.87 -27.17 17.66
N LYS A 349 2.53 -27.13 17.60
CA LYS A 349 1.66 -26.17 16.92
C LYS A 349 1.83 -24.76 17.46
#